data_AF-A0A089ILX0-F1
#
_entry.id   AF-A0A089ILX0-F1
#
_cell.length_a   1.000
_cell.length_b   1.000
_cell.length_c   1.000
_cell.angle_alpha   90.00
_cell.angle_beta   90.00
_cell.angle_gamma   90.00
#
_symmetry.space_group_name_H-M   'P 1'
#
loop_
_entity.id
_entity.type
_entity.pdbx_description
1 polymer ?
#
loop_
_entity_poly.entity_id
_entity_poly.type
_entity_poly.pdbx_seq_one_letter_code
_entity_poly.pdbx_strand_id
1 'polypeptide(L)'
;MTEQLQRAKELYTRFLGHILDMHKAGLLKEYKSFEIPREQEIEWLNEMALAYAEQLSIRDWDAITALDALSRNYQDSWIVEKVSSFASRNMMSADSLVRLIYAEKLVGIIGSHKQVIPKELLFEACKVAVQILENVISQPLVIDPGHELKELGLKDKRALNSRAEQSLEQVKVLIN
;
A
#
# COMPACT_ATOMS: atom_id res chain seq x y z
N MET A 1 -13.74 3.91 26.57
CA MET A 1 -14.13 4.49 25.28
C MET A 1 -15.66 4.54 25.24
N THR A 2 -16.26 5.68 24.91
CA THR A 2 -17.72 5.81 24.80
C THR A 2 -18.22 5.12 23.53
N GLU A 3 -19.47 4.64 23.51
CA GLU A 3 -20.06 3.98 22.33
C GLU A 3 -20.02 4.86 21.08
N GLN A 4 -20.20 6.19 21.25
CA GLN A 4 -20.09 7.17 20.17
C GLN A 4 -18.68 7.26 19.59
N LEU A 5 -17.64 7.27 20.43
CA LEU A 5 -16.25 7.31 19.98
C LEU A 5 -15.85 6.02 19.26
N GLN A 6 -16.33 4.86 19.76
CA GLN A 6 -16.14 3.58 19.10
C GLN A 6 -16.79 3.55 17.71
N ARG A 7 -18.04 4.02 17.60
CA ARG A 7 -18.73 4.10 16.31
C ARG A 7 -18.04 5.05 15.32
N ALA A 8 -17.59 6.20 15.80
CA ALA A 8 -16.84 7.14 14.99
C ALA A 8 -15.55 6.51 14.45
N LYS A 9 -14.81 5.80 15.32
CA LYS A 9 -13.60 5.07 14.95
C LYS A 9 -13.90 4.01 13.90
N GLU A 10 -14.92 3.17 14.11
CA GLU A 10 -15.32 2.13 13.14
C GLU A 10 -15.65 2.69 11.75
N LEU A 11 -16.39 3.80 11.69
CA LEU A 11 -16.67 4.47 10.43
C LEU A 11 -15.38 4.98 9.80
N TYR A 12 -14.54 5.67 10.55
CA TYR A 12 -13.32 6.26 10.02
C TYR A 12 -12.33 5.21 9.52
N THR A 13 -12.11 4.14 10.30
CA THR A 13 -11.19 3.05 9.96
C THR A 13 -11.70 2.22 8.80
N ARG A 14 -13.01 1.95 8.71
CA ARG A 14 -13.62 1.25 7.56
C ARG A 14 -13.31 1.92 6.22
N PHE A 15 -13.24 3.24 6.21
CA PHE A 15 -12.91 4.01 5.00
C PHE A 15 -11.45 4.44 4.95
N LEU A 16 -10.57 3.99 5.87
CA LEU A 16 -9.16 4.38 5.92
C LEU A 16 -8.96 5.91 5.89
N GLY A 17 -9.86 6.65 6.54
CA GLY A 17 -9.89 8.11 6.52
C GLY A 17 -10.35 8.77 5.21
N HIS A 18 -10.82 8.00 4.21
CA HIS A 18 -11.35 8.53 2.94
C HIS A 18 -12.73 9.15 3.12
N ILE A 19 -12.77 10.44 3.45
CA ILE A 19 -14.00 11.23 3.63
C ILE A 19 -14.90 11.17 2.38
N LEU A 20 -14.33 11.17 1.17
CA LEU A 20 -15.09 11.10 -0.07
C LEU A 20 -15.82 9.76 -0.24
N ASP A 21 -15.18 8.65 0.12
CA ASP A 21 -15.80 7.33 0.01
C ASP A 21 -16.84 7.12 1.11
N MET A 22 -16.59 7.67 2.30
CA MET A 22 -17.60 7.75 3.36
C MET A 22 -18.82 8.59 2.93
N HIS A 23 -18.62 9.68 2.17
CA HIS A 23 -19.71 10.47 1.61
C HIS A 23 -20.50 9.69 0.57
N LYS A 24 -19.84 9.00 -0.36
CA LYS A 24 -20.50 8.13 -1.35
C LYS A 24 -21.32 7.02 -0.68
N ALA A 25 -20.86 6.52 0.46
CA ALA A 25 -21.57 5.54 1.27
C ALA A 25 -22.73 6.12 2.12
N GLY A 26 -22.94 7.45 2.10
CA GLY A 26 -24.00 8.12 2.86
C GLY A 26 -23.73 8.27 4.36
N LEU A 27 -22.53 7.91 4.84
CA LEU A 27 -22.19 7.85 6.27
C LEU A 27 -21.44 9.09 6.78
N LEU A 28 -21.07 10.02 5.90
CA LEU A 28 -20.29 11.19 6.29
C LEU A 28 -21.03 12.10 7.30
N LYS A 29 -22.35 12.25 7.16
CA LYS A 29 -23.13 13.09 8.09
C LYS A 29 -23.15 12.49 9.49
N GLU A 30 -23.30 11.16 9.59
CA GLU A 30 -23.21 10.44 10.86
C GLU A 30 -21.83 10.65 11.48
N TYR A 31 -20.76 10.42 10.72
CA TYR A 31 -19.40 10.59 11.21
C TYR A 31 -19.12 12.01 11.73
N LYS A 32 -19.49 13.04 10.95
CA LYS A 32 -19.28 14.43 11.35
C LYS A 32 -20.05 14.85 12.60
N SER A 33 -21.15 14.16 12.93
CA SER A 33 -21.92 14.46 14.15
C SER A 33 -21.18 14.09 15.44
N PHE A 34 -20.13 13.28 15.36
CA PHE A 34 -19.31 12.91 16.52
C PHE A 34 -18.22 13.94 16.84
N GLU A 35 -18.03 14.98 16.00
CA GLU A 35 -17.10 16.09 16.22
C GLU A 35 -15.68 15.65 16.62
N ILE A 36 -15.18 14.58 15.98
CA ILE A 36 -13.87 14.00 16.29
C ILE A 36 -12.76 15.02 15.92
N PRO A 37 -11.87 15.36 16.87
CA PRO A 37 -10.76 16.25 16.61
C PRO A 37 -9.74 15.60 15.67
N ARG A 38 -9.03 16.43 14.89
CA ARG A 38 -8.11 15.95 13.86
C ARG A 38 -6.96 15.13 14.44
N GLU A 39 -6.52 15.46 15.65
CA GLU A 39 -5.47 14.75 16.38
C GLU A 39 -5.87 13.30 16.63
N GLN A 40 -7.13 13.07 17.00
CA GLN A 40 -7.66 11.73 17.25
C GLN A 40 -7.76 10.91 15.94
N GLU A 41 -8.12 11.55 14.83
CA GLU A 41 -8.11 10.91 13.51
C GLU A 41 -6.70 10.47 13.10
N ILE A 42 -5.69 11.30 13.38
CA ILE A 42 -4.28 10.99 13.11
C ILE A 42 -3.83 9.80 13.98
N GLU A 43 -4.21 9.75 15.25
CA GLU A 43 -3.93 8.59 16.12
C GLU A 43 -4.52 7.30 15.55
N TRP A 44 -5.76 7.31 15.05
CA TRP A 44 -6.36 6.13 14.45
C TRP A 44 -5.67 5.70 13.15
N LEU A 45 -5.23 6.66 12.32
CA LEU A 45 -4.44 6.35 11.14
C LEU A 45 -3.08 5.73 11.52
N ASN A 46 -2.41 6.27 12.55
CA ASN A 46 -1.16 5.72 13.09
C ASN A 46 -1.35 4.27 13.56
N GLU A 47 -2.39 4.00 14.35
CA GLU A 47 -2.70 2.65 14.84
C GLU A 47 -2.95 1.67 13.68
N MET A 48 -3.73 2.07 12.68
CA MET A 48 -3.98 1.23 11.50
C MET A 48 -2.71 0.99 10.69
N ALA A 49 -1.91 2.03 10.46
CA ALA A 49 -0.65 1.91 9.74
C ALA A 49 0.29 0.92 10.43
N LEU A 50 0.43 1.01 11.75
CA LEU A 50 1.24 0.09 12.54
C LEU A 50 0.71 -1.35 12.43
N ALA A 51 -0.59 -1.54 12.62
CA ALA A 51 -1.21 -2.86 12.53
C ALA A 51 -1.01 -3.51 11.14
N TYR A 52 -1.17 -2.76 10.06
CA TYR A 52 -0.91 -3.29 8.71
C TYR A 52 0.57 -3.50 8.43
N ALA A 53 1.46 -2.65 8.95
CA ALA A 53 2.90 -2.85 8.82
C ALA A 53 3.39 -4.15 9.50
N GLU A 54 2.80 -4.51 10.64
CA GLU A 54 3.07 -5.77 11.35
C GLU A 54 2.53 -7.01 10.61
N GLN A 55 1.52 -6.82 9.76
CA GLN A 55 0.89 -7.88 8.98
C GLN A 55 1.50 -8.06 7.58
N LEU A 56 2.55 -7.31 7.23
CA LEU A 56 3.25 -7.48 5.95
C LEU A 56 3.72 -8.93 5.79
N SER A 57 3.45 -9.50 4.62
CA SER A 57 3.56 -10.93 4.34
C SER A 57 4.18 -11.17 2.96
N ILE A 58 4.84 -12.32 2.80
CA ILE A 58 5.29 -12.79 1.49
C ILE A 58 4.30 -13.76 0.84
N ARG A 59 3.21 -14.09 1.55
CA ARG A 59 2.22 -15.11 1.15
C ARG A 59 0.91 -14.52 0.67
N ASP A 60 0.73 -13.21 0.82
CA ASP A 60 -0.46 -12.47 0.45
C ASP A 60 -0.07 -10.99 0.25
N TRP A 61 -1.01 -10.17 -0.19
CA TRP A 61 -0.78 -8.76 -0.48
C TRP A 61 -1.83 -7.82 0.15
N ASP A 62 -2.58 -8.29 1.14
CA ASP A 62 -3.69 -7.53 1.71
C ASP A 62 -3.17 -6.36 2.54
N ALA A 63 -2.21 -6.60 3.43
CA ALA A 63 -1.63 -5.58 4.29
C ALA A 63 -0.98 -4.44 3.51
N ILE A 64 -0.20 -4.77 2.47
CA ILE A 64 0.44 -3.75 1.62
C ILE A 64 -0.59 -2.96 0.80
N THR A 65 -1.67 -3.61 0.35
CA THR A 65 -2.77 -2.94 -0.35
C THR A 65 -3.50 -1.96 0.57
N ALA A 66 -3.71 -2.32 1.83
CA ALA A 66 -4.30 -1.45 2.83
C ALA A 66 -3.39 -0.24 3.14
N LEU A 67 -2.07 -0.45 3.26
CA LEU A 67 -1.10 0.64 3.45
C LEU A 67 -1.06 1.60 2.27
N ASP A 68 -1.10 1.11 1.02
CA ASP A 68 -1.20 1.95 -0.19
C ASP A 68 -2.48 2.80 -0.17
N ALA A 69 -3.62 2.21 0.19
CA ALA A 69 -4.87 2.95 0.30
C ALA A 69 -4.85 4.00 1.42
N LEU A 70 -4.25 3.67 2.58
CA LEU A 70 -4.11 4.56 3.73
C LEU A 70 -3.16 5.75 3.43
N SER A 71 -2.10 5.50 2.66
CA SER A 71 -1.07 6.49 2.30
C SER A 71 -1.59 7.76 1.63
N ARG A 72 -2.82 7.72 1.10
CA ARG A 72 -3.47 8.89 0.50
C ARG A 72 -3.96 9.92 1.53
N ASN A 73 -4.25 9.48 2.76
CA ASN A 73 -4.75 10.33 3.86
C ASN A 73 -3.79 10.40 5.04
N TYR A 74 -2.70 9.62 4.98
CA TYR A 74 -1.68 9.50 5.99
C TYR A 74 -0.33 9.81 5.36
N GLN A 75 0.44 10.71 5.97
CA GLN A 75 1.61 11.34 5.35
C GLN A 75 2.84 11.26 6.25
N ASP A 76 3.03 10.11 6.91
CA ASP A 76 4.22 9.88 7.73
C ASP A 76 5.25 9.02 6.97
N SER A 77 6.47 9.55 6.93
CA SER A 77 7.61 8.98 6.22
C SER A 77 7.97 7.56 6.64
N TRP A 78 7.70 7.15 7.89
CA TRP A 78 8.11 5.84 8.39
C TRP A 78 7.45 4.68 7.64
N ILE A 79 6.26 4.87 7.07
CA ILE A 79 5.59 3.82 6.27
C ILE A 79 6.47 3.43 5.08
N VAL A 80 7.02 4.42 4.38
CA VAL A 80 7.90 4.18 3.23
C VAL A 80 9.13 3.40 3.67
N GLU A 81 9.73 3.77 4.80
CA GLU A 81 10.89 3.08 5.36
C GLU A 81 10.57 1.63 5.74
N LYS A 82 9.48 1.39 6.48
CA LYS A 82 9.08 0.06 6.93
C LYS A 82 8.74 -0.87 5.77
N VAL A 83 7.94 -0.40 4.82
CA VAL A 83 7.55 -1.20 3.66
C VAL A 83 8.77 -1.50 2.78
N SER A 84 9.63 -0.52 2.51
CA SER A 84 10.85 -0.73 1.71
C SER A 84 11.83 -1.68 2.41
N SER A 85 11.95 -1.57 3.73
CA SER A 85 12.79 -2.48 4.53
C SER A 85 12.26 -3.91 4.54
N PHE A 86 10.94 -4.09 4.66
CA PHE A 86 10.33 -5.41 4.54
C PHE A 86 10.52 -5.97 3.14
N ALA A 87 10.26 -5.18 2.10
CA ALA A 87 10.29 -5.62 0.73
C ALA A 87 11.69 -6.04 0.29
N SER A 88 12.71 -5.23 0.61
CA SER A 88 14.12 -5.53 0.29
C SER A 88 14.63 -6.83 0.92
N ARG A 89 14.16 -7.18 2.12
CA ARG A 89 14.61 -8.38 2.84
C ARG A 89 13.89 -9.65 2.40
N ASN A 90 12.63 -9.54 1.97
CA ASN A 90 11.74 -10.70 1.89
C ASN A 90 11.18 -10.97 0.48
N MET A 91 11.05 -9.99 -0.41
CA MET A 91 10.27 -10.20 -1.66
C MET A 91 10.90 -11.16 -2.66
N MET A 92 12.21 -11.37 -2.61
CA MET A 92 12.88 -12.27 -3.56
C MET A 92 12.44 -13.74 -3.41
N SER A 93 11.92 -14.13 -2.24
CA SER A 93 11.41 -15.48 -1.99
C SER A 93 9.89 -15.64 -2.19
N ALA A 94 9.15 -14.54 -2.35
CA ALA A 94 7.71 -14.58 -2.62
C ALA A 94 7.43 -15.10 -4.04
N ASP A 95 6.19 -15.49 -4.35
CA ASP A 95 5.82 -15.84 -5.72
C ASP A 95 5.73 -14.62 -6.67
N SER A 96 5.51 -14.86 -7.96
CA SER A 96 5.53 -13.81 -8.99
C SER A 96 4.41 -12.79 -8.86
N LEU A 97 3.22 -13.19 -8.38
CA LEU A 97 2.08 -12.29 -8.20
C LEU A 97 2.28 -11.40 -6.98
N VAL A 98 2.73 -11.98 -5.86
CA VAL A 98 3.05 -11.22 -4.66
C VAL A 98 4.12 -10.18 -4.95
N ARG A 99 5.22 -10.56 -5.64
CA ARG A 99 6.27 -9.61 -6.04
C ARG A 99 5.73 -8.45 -6.88
N LEU A 100 4.90 -8.75 -7.89
CA LEU A 100 4.30 -7.73 -8.75
C LEU A 100 3.45 -6.75 -7.94
N ILE A 101 2.51 -7.26 -7.14
CA ILE A 101 1.60 -6.42 -6.36
C ILE A 101 2.37 -5.62 -5.32
N TYR A 102 3.31 -6.22 -4.58
CA TYR A 102 4.13 -5.49 -3.62
C TYR A 102 4.89 -4.35 -4.26
N ALA A 103 5.49 -4.57 -5.43
CA ALA A 103 6.20 -3.51 -6.13
C ALA A 103 5.25 -2.39 -6.54
N GLU A 104 4.10 -2.70 -7.14
CA GLU A 104 3.11 -1.68 -7.54
C GLU A 104 2.60 -0.87 -6.35
N LYS A 105 2.30 -1.54 -5.24
CA LYS A 105 1.82 -0.88 -4.02
C LYS A 105 2.91 -0.06 -3.37
N LEU A 106 4.16 -0.54 -3.35
CA LEU A 106 5.30 0.26 -2.90
C LEU A 106 5.47 1.53 -3.76
N VAL A 107 5.32 1.43 -5.09
CA VAL A 107 5.33 2.61 -5.98
C VAL A 107 4.21 3.60 -5.62
N GLY A 108 2.99 3.11 -5.37
CA GLY A 108 1.86 3.93 -4.93
C GLY A 108 2.09 4.64 -3.59
N ILE A 109 2.66 3.91 -2.62
CA ILE A 109 3.03 4.44 -1.29
C ILE A 109 4.11 5.52 -1.42
N ILE A 110 5.18 5.27 -2.18
CA ILE A 110 6.25 6.25 -2.42
C ILE A 110 5.68 7.50 -3.08
N GLY A 111 4.86 7.33 -4.12
CA GLY A 111 4.23 8.45 -4.83
C GLY A 111 3.35 9.31 -3.92
N SER A 112 2.58 8.67 -3.04
CA SER A 112 1.72 9.34 -2.08
C SER A 112 2.50 10.13 -1.02
N HIS A 113 3.75 9.75 -0.75
CA HIS A 113 4.60 10.38 0.27
C HIS A 113 5.76 11.22 -0.30
N LYS A 114 5.86 11.38 -1.63
CA LYS A 114 6.99 12.05 -2.30
C LYS A 114 7.31 13.44 -1.74
N GLN A 115 6.31 14.16 -1.22
CA GLN A 115 6.48 15.52 -0.67
C GLN A 115 6.95 15.56 0.79
N VAL A 116 6.86 14.44 1.52
CA VAL A 116 7.14 14.38 2.96
C VAL A 116 8.34 13.51 3.32
N ILE A 117 8.87 12.73 2.36
CA ILE A 117 10.06 11.89 2.57
C ILE A 117 11.34 12.61 2.13
N PRO A 118 12.48 12.34 2.80
CA PRO A 118 13.77 12.82 2.35
C PRO A 118 14.17 12.15 1.02
N LYS A 119 15.01 12.85 0.26
CA LYS A 119 15.45 12.43 -1.08
C LYS A 119 16.16 11.07 -1.05
N GLU A 120 16.95 10.83 -0.01
CA GLU A 120 17.67 9.56 0.21
C GLU A 120 16.69 8.39 0.35
N LEU A 121 15.63 8.56 1.15
CA LEU A 121 14.58 7.54 1.33
C LEU A 121 13.81 7.30 0.03
N LEU A 122 13.49 8.36 -0.72
CA LEU A 122 12.87 8.25 -2.03
C LEU A 122 13.70 7.38 -2.98
N PHE A 123 15.01 7.62 -3.09
CA PHE A 123 15.87 6.84 -3.98
C PHE A 123 15.99 5.39 -3.55
N GLU A 124 16.22 5.11 -2.26
CA GLU A 124 16.37 3.73 -1.78
C GLU A 124 15.05 2.95 -1.95
N ALA A 125 13.90 3.56 -1.62
CA ALA A 125 12.60 2.93 -1.81
C ALA A 125 12.31 2.63 -3.29
N CYS A 126 12.59 3.59 -4.19
CA CYS A 126 12.44 3.39 -5.63
C CYS A 126 13.38 2.28 -6.15
N LYS A 127 14.62 2.21 -5.66
CA LYS A 127 15.57 1.16 -6.03
C LYS A 127 15.06 -0.22 -5.63
N VAL A 128 14.47 -0.36 -4.45
CA VAL A 128 13.83 -1.62 -4.01
C VAL A 128 12.68 -1.99 -4.94
N ALA A 129 11.81 -1.04 -5.29
CA ALA A 129 10.71 -1.29 -6.24
C ALA A 129 11.22 -1.74 -7.61
N VAL A 130 12.24 -1.08 -8.17
CA VAL A 130 12.88 -1.46 -9.44
C VAL A 130 13.43 -2.88 -9.37
N GLN A 131 14.18 -3.22 -8.31
CA GLN A 131 14.76 -4.54 -8.16
C GLN A 131 13.69 -5.65 -8.16
N ILE A 132 12.55 -5.41 -7.50
CA ILE A 132 11.44 -6.37 -7.48
C ILE A 132 10.82 -6.49 -8.88
N LEU A 133 10.56 -5.38 -9.57
CA LEU A 133 9.97 -5.39 -10.91
C LEU A 133 10.88 -6.06 -11.95
N GLU A 134 12.17 -5.78 -11.93
CA GLU A 134 13.16 -6.44 -12.79
C GLU A 134 13.24 -7.95 -12.51
N ASN A 135 13.14 -8.33 -11.24
CA ASN A 135 13.08 -9.73 -10.85
C ASN A 135 11.79 -10.40 -11.35
N VAL A 136 10.65 -9.72 -11.24
CA VAL A 136 9.38 -10.16 -11.82
C VAL A 136 9.56 -10.40 -13.30
N ILE A 137 10.18 -9.50 -14.06
CA ILE A 137 10.36 -9.65 -15.52
C ILE A 137 11.28 -10.83 -15.87
N SER A 138 12.43 -10.91 -15.19
CA SER A 138 13.53 -11.83 -15.54
C SER A 138 13.33 -13.27 -15.08
N GLN A 139 12.56 -13.49 -14.02
CA GLN A 139 12.35 -14.83 -13.46
C GLN A 139 11.18 -15.57 -14.12
N PRO A 140 11.20 -16.92 -14.14
CA PRO A 140 10.06 -17.72 -14.57
C PRO A 140 8.80 -17.42 -13.75
N LEU A 141 7.64 -17.67 -14.33
CA LEU A 141 6.37 -17.58 -13.61
C LEU A 141 6.30 -18.68 -12.55
N VAL A 142 6.30 -18.28 -11.28
CA VAL A 142 6.07 -19.13 -10.12
C VAL A 142 4.87 -18.57 -9.37
N ILE A 143 3.90 -19.44 -9.05
CA ILE A 143 2.65 -19.07 -8.39
C ILE A 143 2.43 -20.07 -7.26
N ASP A 144 2.28 -19.56 -6.04
CA ASP A 144 1.99 -20.39 -4.87
C ASP A 144 0.52 -20.85 -4.85
N PRO A 145 0.20 -21.97 -4.18
CA PRO A 145 -1.17 -22.45 -4.06
C PRO A 145 -2.10 -21.39 -3.46
N GLY A 146 -3.24 -21.16 -4.11
CA GLY A 146 -4.23 -20.17 -3.68
C GLY A 146 -4.11 -18.82 -4.38
N HIS A 147 -3.05 -18.59 -5.17
CA HIS A 147 -2.92 -17.42 -6.01
C HIS A 147 -3.26 -17.73 -7.46
N GLU A 148 -3.99 -16.84 -8.12
CA GLU A 148 -4.38 -17.05 -9.52
C GLU A 148 -4.22 -15.78 -10.36
N LEU A 149 -3.56 -15.88 -11.52
CA LEU A 149 -3.36 -14.75 -12.45
C LEU A 149 -4.66 -13.99 -12.76
N LYS A 150 -5.78 -14.72 -12.87
CA LYS A 150 -7.09 -14.16 -13.20
C LYS A 150 -7.63 -13.21 -12.12
N GLU A 151 -7.23 -13.37 -10.85
CA GLU A 151 -7.59 -12.46 -9.75
C GLU A 151 -7.04 -11.05 -10.00
N LEU A 152 -5.91 -10.98 -10.71
CA LEU A 152 -5.26 -9.74 -11.12
C LEU A 152 -5.61 -9.34 -12.56
N GLY A 153 -6.54 -10.04 -13.21
CA GLY A 153 -6.89 -9.82 -14.61
C GLY A 153 -5.78 -10.19 -15.60
N LEU A 154 -4.82 -11.00 -15.19
CA LEU A 154 -3.68 -11.41 -16.01
C LEU A 154 -3.96 -12.74 -16.71
N LYS A 155 -3.49 -12.87 -17.96
CA LYS A 155 -3.66 -14.09 -18.75
C LYS A 155 -2.49 -15.06 -18.61
N ASP A 156 -1.28 -14.52 -18.61
CA ASP A 156 -0.05 -15.29 -18.65
C ASP A 156 1.14 -14.47 -18.13
N LYS A 157 2.33 -15.08 -18.22
CA LYS A 157 3.61 -14.46 -17.89
C LYS A 157 3.90 -13.19 -18.71
N ARG A 158 3.47 -13.12 -19.99
CA ARG A 158 3.72 -11.93 -20.82
C ARG A 158 2.91 -10.74 -20.30
N ALA A 159 1.65 -10.97 -19.93
CA ALA A 159 0.81 -9.93 -19.33
C ALA A 159 1.39 -9.43 -18.00
N LEU A 160 1.90 -10.33 -17.16
CA LEU A 160 2.58 -9.99 -15.91
C LEU A 160 3.84 -9.14 -16.14
N ASN A 161 4.69 -9.52 -17.10
CA ASN A 161 5.88 -8.75 -17.46
C ASN A 161 5.52 -7.36 -18.00
N SER A 162 4.54 -7.28 -18.89
CA SER A 162 4.09 -5.99 -19.44
C SER A 162 3.58 -5.05 -18.35
N ARG A 163 2.87 -5.59 -17.35
CA ARG A 163 2.42 -4.81 -16.20
C ARG A 163 3.60 -4.34 -15.33
N ALA A 164 4.58 -5.21 -15.07
CA ALA A 164 5.79 -4.81 -14.36
C ALA A 164 6.60 -3.72 -15.08
N GLU A 165 6.69 -3.79 -16.41
CA GLU A 165 7.32 -2.75 -17.24
C GLU A 165 6.59 -1.41 -17.13
N GLN A 166 5.25 -1.41 -17.12
CA GLN A 166 4.47 -0.18 -16.89
C GLN A 166 4.76 0.44 -15.51
N SER A 167 4.89 -0.39 -14.48
CA SER A 167 5.26 0.08 -13.13
C SER A 167 6.68 0.64 -13.09
N LEU A 168 7.63 0.09 -13.86
CA LEU A 168 8.99 0.64 -13.98
C LEU A 168 8.97 2.07 -14.55
N GLU A 169 8.11 2.33 -15.54
CA GLU A 169 7.95 3.69 -16.07
C GLU A 169 7.40 4.66 -15.01
N GLN A 170 6.49 4.20 -14.14
CA GLN A 170 6.01 5.00 -13.02
C GLN A 170 7.13 5.35 -12.04
N VAL A 171 8.03 4.41 -11.74
CA VAL A 171 9.19 4.69 -10.87
C VAL A 171 10.09 5.77 -11.46
N LYS A 172 10.33 5.75 -12.78
CA LYS A 172 11.13 6.79 -13.45
C LYS A 172 10.52 8.18 -13.26
N VAL A 173 9.20 8.30 -13.32
CA VAL A 173 8.48 9.56 -13.05
C VAL A 173 8.63 10.00 -11.60
N LEU A 174 8.73 9.07 -10.64
CA LEU A 174 8.92 9.41 -9.23
C LEU A 174 10.31 9.97 -8.92
N ILE A 175 11.34 9.48 -9.61
CA ILE A 175 12.73 9.91 -9.41
C ILE A 175 13.02 11.26 -10.07
N ASN A 176 12.33 11.57 -11.16
CA ASN A 176 12.40 12.86 -11.85
C ASN A 176 11.58 13.95 -11.14
#